data_AF-A0A494T849-F1
#
_entry.id   AF-A0A494T849-F1
#
_cell.length_a   1.000
_cell.length_b   1.000
_cell.length_c   1.000
_cell.angle_alpha   90.00
_cell.angle_beta   90.00
_cell.angle_gamma   90.00
#
_symmetry.space_group_name_H-M   'P 1'
#
loop_
_entity.id
_entity.type
_entity.pdbx_description
1 polymer ?
#
loop_
_entity_poly.entity_id
_entity_poly.type
_entity_poly.pdbx_seq_one_letter_code
_entity_poly.pdbx_strand_id
1 'polypeptide(L)'
;MGGIDKPALTVGGTSLVQKAVDAVSMSRRVVVVGPHRGDLATHIAQTRESPSGTGPVAAISAGLSALPDAAADIVLILAADLPFVDSPAVETLLSELTSNDAAFAVDRNGREQFLFGAWRGDTLRRRIAALSDPAGLAVRSIIPDDYVVIEIDGLEDCDTPEDLARARESAAASLPETPIPTAEQARELVRRRIDPLEPRTILPAAALGCTLSDAIIAAEPLPPVDISAMDGYAVRGVGPWTVREDVAYAGTSSHVELAPGDAMRIATGAAVPTGASSVVRDEHVARAGDVLSLRDDAPARDDTRRAGADWQAGTELVPPGTSVSAAVVSVALSAEVAELAVRGPVRALLVVSGNEIQQHGPLEPGHTRDSIGAVLPNYLASCGATVDRTEHLRDSPTAFADLLARTADVDVVVIVGATGHGAADQLRSALVRAGADIVVQRTHVRPGGSQITAVLPSGTIVLGLPGNPLAAVATTMLITPAIVDALTARRTPPPLLGQLTPDSYLDSPVGRIVPVQRDGMQWRVHSNVHTAHLLNLVDHDALALIPPNVTPGAPVELLPLPR
;
A
#
# COMPACT_ATOMS: atom_id res chain seq x y z
N MET A 1 19.21 -13.10 -29.15
CA MET A 1 17.75 -12.84 -29.07
C MET A 1 17.14 -12.89 -30.47
N GLY A 2 16.48 -13.99 -30.85
CA GLY A 2 16.01 -14.23 -32.23
C GLY A 2 14.98 -13.19 -32.71
N GLY A 3 15.43 -12.21 -33.49
CA GLY A 3 14.56 -11.22 -34.17
C GLY A 3 14.01 -10.08 -33.31
N ILE A 4 14.43 -9.97 -32.05
CA ILE A 4 13.99 -8.90 -31.13
C ILE A 4 14.84 -7.65 -31.36
N ASP A 5 14.19 -6.49 -31.46
CA ASP A 5 14.84 -5.17 -31.56
C ASP A 5 15.51 -4.80 -30.22
N LYS A 6 16.73 -5.32 -29.98
CA LYS A 6 17.46 -5.13 -28.72
C LYS A 6 17.55 -3.66 -28.28
N PRO A 7 17.87 -2.68 -29.14
CA PRO A 7 17.99 -1.28 -28.72
C PRO A 7 16.67 -0.64 -28.23
N ALA A 8 15.50 -1.23 -28.55
CA ALA A 8 14.21 -0.76 -28.03
C ALA A 8 13.88 -1.30 -26.64
N LEU A 9 14.63 -2.27 -26.12
CA LEU A 9 14.44 -2.81 -24.77
C LEU A 9 14.73 -1.74 -23.72
N THR A 10 14.02 -1.78 -22.60
CA THR A 10 14.12 -0.77 -21.54
C THR A 10 14.81 -1.29 -20.27
N VAL A 11 15.67 -0.46 -19.69
CA VAL A 11 16.34 -0.66 -18.40
C VAL A 11 16.22 0.64 -17.60
N GLY A 12 15.69 0.57 -16.37
CA GLY A 12 15.43 1.78 -15.56
C GLY A 12 14.45 2.77 -16.21
N GLY A 13 13.46 2.26 -16.96
CA GLY A 13 12.45 3.08 -17.64
C GLY A 13 12.88 3.76 -18.95
N THR A 14 14.16 3.63 -19.35
CA THR A 14 14.71 4.24 -20.57
C THR A 14 15.15 3.15 -21.56
N SER A 15 14.95 3.34 -22.87
CA SER A 15 15.40 2.39 -23.89
C SER A 15 16.94 2.35 -24.00
N LEU A 16 17.51 1.22 -24.40
CA LEU A 16 18.97 1.08 -24.56
C LEU A 16 19.52 2.05 -25.60
N VAL A 17 18.78 2.30 -26.69
CA VAL A 17 19.15 3.32 -27.68
C VAL A 17 19.14 4.74 -27.11
N GLN A 18 18.13 5.09 -26.29
CA GLN A 18 18.06 6.42 -25.69
C GLN A 18 19.20 6.61 -24.68
N LYS A 19 19.56 5.59 -23.91
CA LYS A 19 20.72 5.61 -23.02
C LYS A 19 22.02 5.88 -23.76
N ALA A 20 22.24 5.19 -24.90
CA ALA A 20 23.42 5.43 -25.73
C ALA A 20 23.46 6.86 -26.29
N VAL A 21 22.30 7.40 -26.70
CA VAL A 21 22.18 8.80 -27.16
C VAL A 21 22.47 9.79 -26.04
N ASP A 22 21.93 9.56 -24.84
CA ASP A 22 22.13 10.43 -23.68
C ASP A 22 23.59 10.43 -23.23
N ALA A 23 24.25 9.26 -23.26
CA ALA A 23 25.67 9.12 -22.92
C ALA A 23 26.57 10.02 -23.79
N VAL A 24 26.23 10.20 -25.07
CA VAL A 24 26.98 11.06 -26.01
C VAL A 24 26.38 12.44 -26.21
N SER A 25 25.53 12.92 -25.31
CA SER A 25 24.84 14.21 -25.41
C SER A 25 25.78 15.43 -25.54
N MET A 26 27.05 15.31 -25.13
CA MET A 26 28.08 16.33 -25.34
C MET A 26 28.54 16.46 -26.80
N SER A 27 28.20 15.48 -27.65
CA SER A 27 28.60 15.46 -29.06
C SER A 27 27.86 16.54 -29.86
N ARG A 28 28.59 17.25 -30.71
CA ARG A 28 27.99 18.27 -31.60
C ARG A 28 26.95 17.68 -32.55
N ARG A 29 27.10 16.40 -32.91
CA ARG A 29 26.22 15.65 -33.81
C ARG A 29 26.15 14.20 -33.35
N VAL A 30 24.94 13.64 -33.39
CA VAL A 30 24.68 12.23 -33.09
C VAL A 30 23.96 11.62 -34.28
N VAL A 31 24.45 10.47 -34.74
CA VAL A 31 23.83 9.67 -35.80
C VAL A 31 23.50 8.29 -35.25
N VAL A 32 22.24 7.88 -35.33
CA VAL A 32 21.82 6.52 -34.99
C VAL A 32 21.71 5.71 -36.29
N VAL A 33 22.42 4.58 -36.33
CA VAL A 33 22.45 3.70 -37.49
C VAL A 33 21.59 2.46 -37.22
N GLY A 34 20.54 2.25 -38.01
CA GLY A 34 19.63 1.12 -37.86
C GLY A 34 18.23 1.38 -38.43
N PRO A 35 17.22 0.58 -38.02
CA PRO A 35 15.82 0.86 -38.33
C PRO A 35 15.40 2.25 -37.83
N HIS A 36 14.52 2.92 -38.58
CA HIS A 36 14.04 4.25 -38.19
C HIS A 36 13.24 4.20 -36.88
N ARG A 37 13.50 5.17 -36.01
CA ARG A 37 12.94 5.29 -34.65
C ARG A 37 12.22 6.62 -34.49
N GLY A 38 10.90 6.56 -34.29
CA GLY A 38 10.05 7.74 -34.10
C GLY A 38 10.09 8.33 -32.68
N ASP A 39 10.66 7.59 -31.73
CA ASP A 39 10.81 7.96 -30.33
C ASP A 39 12.06 8.82 -30.05
N LEU A 40 13.00 8.90 -31.00
CA LEU A 40 14.20 9.76 -30.88
C LEU A 40 13.90 11.22 -31.24
N ALA A 41 14.61 12.14 -30.61
CA ALA A 41 14.48 13.57 -30.88
C ALA A 41 14.80 13.93 -32.33
N THR A 42 14.07 14.89 -32.90
CA THR A 42 14.14 15.26 -34.33
C THR A 42 15.49 15.79 -34.80
N HIS A 43 16.37 16.21 -33.88
CA HIS A 43 17.72 16.68 -34.19
C HIS A 43 18.76 15.54 -34.29
N ILE A 44 18.41 14.32 -33.87
CA ILE A 44 19.25 13.13 -34.00
C ILE A 44 19.12 12.61 -35.44
N ALA A 45 20.24 12.61 -36.17
CA ALA A 45 20.25 12.08 -37.52
C ALA A 45 20.11 10.56 -37.47
N GLN A 46 19.36 9.99 -38.42
CA GLN A 46 19.18 8.54 -38.52
C GLN A 46 19.54 8.08 -39.92
N THR A 47 20.28 6.98 -39.99
CA THR A 47 20.66 6.35 -41.26
C THR A 47 20.62 4.83 -41.10
N ARG A 48 20.86 4.09 -42.18
CA ARG A 48 20.90 2.64 -42.17
C ARG A 48 21.93 2.16 -43.17
N GLU A 49 22.69 1.14 -42.79
CA GLU A 49 23.60 0.45 -43.69
C GLU A 49 22.85 -0.24 -44.84
N SER A 50 23.50 -0.34 -46.00
CA SER A 50 22.95 -0.93 -47.20
C SER A 50 23.92 -1.96 -47.78
N PRO A 51 23.56 -3.26 -47.84
CA PRO A 51 22.32 -3.87 -47.34
C PRO A 51 22.21 -3.80 -45.80
N SER A 52 20.98 -3.75 -45.28
CA SER A 52 20.74 -3.69 -43.84
C SER A 52 21.13 -4.98 -43.11
N GLY A 53 21.67 -4.87 -41.89
CA GLY A 53 22.07 -6.01 -41.09
C GLY A 53 23.41 -6.62 -41.51
N THR A 54 24.23 -5.88 -42.24
CA THR A 54 25.55 -6.33 -42.74
C THR A 54 26.68 -6.10 -41.73
N GLY A 55 26.36 -5.90 -40.45
CA GLY A 55 27.33 -5.89 -39.36
C GLY A 55 27.88 -4.51 -38.99
N PRO A 56 28.74 -4.45 -37.97
CA PRO A 56 29.10 -3.21 -37.30
C PRO A 56 29.96 -2.28 -38.15
N VAL A 57 30.87 -2.79 -39.00
CA VAL A 57 31.71 -1.93 -39.85
C VAL A 57 30.90 -1.24 -40.94
N ALA A 58 29.91 -1.95 -41.52
CA ALA A 58 28.97 -1.34 -42.45
C ALA A 58 28.12 -0.24 -41.78
N ALA A 59 27.69 -0.47 -40.54
CA ALA A 59 26.98 0.54 -39.76
C ALA A 59 27.85 1.78 -39.47
N ILE A 60 29.11 1.59 -39.06
CA ILE A 60 30.08 2.68 -38.84
C ILE A 60 30.29 3.48 -40.13
N SER A 61 30.48 2.80 -41.27
CA SER A 61 30.66 3.44 -42.58
C SER A 61 29.44 4.29 -42.98
N ALA A 62 28.23 3.76 -42.79
CA ALA A 62 26.98 4.48 -43.05
C ALA A 62 26.81 5.69 -42.11
N GLY A 63 27.12 5.52 -40.83
CA GLY A 63 27.09 6.60 -39.83
C GLY A 63 28.06 7.73 -40.16
N LEU A 64 29.32 7.40 -40.50
CA LEU A 64 30.33 8.37 -40.92
C LEU A 64 29.91 9.14 -42.17
N SER A 65 29.29 8.47 -43.13
CA SER A 65 28.78 9.10 -44.36
C SER A 65 27.63 10.06 -44.10
N ALA A 66 26.86 9.82 -43.04
CA ALA A 66 25.76 10.69 -42.60
C ALA A 66 26.22 11.84 -41.69
N LEU A 67 27.48 11.88 -41.25
CA LEU A 67 28.04 13.01 -40.51
C LEU A 67 28.38 14.14 -41.48
N PRO A 68 27.80 15.35 -41.31
CA PRO A 68 28.02 16.47 -42.22
C PRO A 68 29.41 17.13 -42.08
N ASP A 69 30.14 16.81 -41.02
CA ASP A 69 31.45 17.41 -40.70
C ASP A 69 32.59 16.43 -41.02
N ALA A 70 33.16 16.58 -42.22
CA ALA A 70 34.33 15.83 -42.64
C ALA A 70 35.60 16.18 -41.83
N ALA A 71 35.53 17.15 -40.90
CA ALA A 71 36.63 17.61 -40.06
C ALA A 71 36.44 17.34 -38.57
N ALA A 72 35.47 16.48 -38.16
CA ALA A 72 35.38 16.08 -36.76
C ALA A 72 36.70 15.43 -36.29
N ASP A 73 37.36 16.06 -35.31
CA ASP A 73 38.66 15.63 -34.77
C ASP A 73 38.56 14.28 -34.04
N ILE A 74 37.42 14.03 -33.40
CA ILE A 74 37.12 12.82 -32.64
C ILE A 74 35.75 12.28 -33.06
N VAL A 75 35.66 10.96 -33.24
CA VAL A 75 34.41 10.23 -33.50
C VAL A 75 34.22 9.20 -32.38
N LEU A 76 33.06 9.28 -31.72
CA LEU A 76 32.62 8.30 -30.73
C LEU A 76 31.77 7.22 -31.41
N ILE A 77 32.05 5.95 -31.09
CA ILE A 77 31.29 4.78 -31.55
C ILE A 77 30.76 4.05 -30.32
N LEU A 78 29.43 3.91 -30.23
CA LEU A 78 28.75 3.24 -29.13
C LEU A 78 27.73 2.24 -29.68
N ALA A 79 27.73 1.01 -29.16
CA ALA A 79 26.64 0.07 -29.36
C ALA A 79 25.43 0.45 -28.50
N ALA A 80 24.23 0.22 -29.04
CA ALA A 80 22.96 0.52 -28.39
C ALA A 80 22.43 -0.67 -27.56
N ASP A 81 23.33 -1.45 -26.98
CA ASP A 81 23.06 -2.61 -26.11
C ASP A 81 23.78 -2.54 -24.75
N LEU A 82 24.34 -1.38 -24.41
CA LEU A 82 25.01 -1.10 -23.14
C LEU A 82 24.02 -0.44 -22.14
N PRO A 83 23.52 -1.16 -21.12
CA PRO A 83 22.42 -0.70 -20.25
C PRO A 83 22.78 0.38 -19.23
N PHE A 84 24.06 0.53 -18.91
CA PHE A 84 24.57 1.50 -17.93
C PHE A 84 25.56 2.50 -18.51
N VAL A 85 25.70 2.56 -19.84
CA VAL A 85 26.55 3.58 -20.46
C VAL A 85 26.03 4.98 -20.14
N ASP A 86 26.93 5.87 -19.79
CA ASP A 86 26.63 7.24 -19.39
C ASP A 86 27.71 8.23 -19.88
N SER A 87 27.49 9.53 -19.65
CA SER A 87 28.43 10.57 -20.06
C SER A 87 29.79 10.50 -19.34
N PRO A 88 29.88 10.21 -18.03
CA PRO A 88 31.15 9.97 -17.35
C PRO A 88 32.01 8.85 -17.98
N ALA A 89 31.40 7.74 -18.40
CA ALA A 89 32.11 6.68 -19.12
C ALA A 89 32.70 7.21 -20.44
N VAL A 90 31.94 8.01 -21.18
CA VAL A 90 32.40 8.65 -22.43
C VAL A 90 33.52 9.66 -22.17
N GLU A 91 33.41 10.46 -21.11
CA GLU A 91 34.44 11.44 -20.73
C GLU A 91 35.75 10.77 -20.34
N THR A 92 35.68 9.64 -19.63
CA THR A 92 36.85 8.81 -19.27
C THR A 92 37.53 8.26 -20.52
N LEU A 93 36.75 7.77 -21.48
CA LEU A 93 37.25 7.29 -22.77
C LEU A 93 37.96 8.41 -23.56
N LEU A 94 37.41 9.62 -23.51
CA LEU A 94 37.97 10.80 -24.18
C LEU A 94 39.24 11.32 -23.50
N SER A 95 39.32 11.32 -22.17
CA SER A 95 40.51 11.82 -21.44
C SER A 95 41.76 11.00 -21.71
N GLU A 96 41.57 9.73 -22.05
CA GLU A 96 42.65 8.77 -22.31
C GLU A 96 43.07 8.75 -23.79
N LEU A 97 42.27 9.33 -24.69
CA LEU A 97 42.64 9.56 -26.10
C LEU A 97 43.64 10.72 -26.20
N THR A 98 44.87 10.48 -25.73
CA THR A 98 45.95 11.47 -25.64
C THR A 98 46.79 11.50 -26.92
N SER A 99 47.76 10.59 -27.08
CA SER A 99 48.59 10.48 -28.29
C SER A 99 48.14 9.39 -29.25
N ASN A 100 47.33 8.44 -28.79
CA ASN A 100 46.92 7.27 -29.57
C ASN A 100 45.89 7.61 -30.66
N ASP A 101 45.71 6.69 -31.61
CA ASP A 101 44.73 6.81 -32.69
C ASP A 101 43.30 6.43 -32.27
N ALA A 102 43.17 5.56 -31.25
CA ALA A 102 41.89 5.17 -30.68
C ALA A 102 42.00 4.80 -29.19
N ALA A 103 40.90 4.93 -28.47
CA ALA A 103 40.71 4.47 -27.09
C ALA A 103 39.45 3.62 -27.01
N PHE A 104 39.53 2.45 -26.37
CA PHE A 104 38.42 1.53 -26.16
C PHE A 104 38.25 1.21 -24.68
N ALA A 105 37.07 0.72 -24.30
CA ALA A 105 36.89 0.18 -22.97
C ALA A 105 37.21 -1.32 -22.87
N VAL A 106 37.63 -1.74 -21.69
CA VAL A 106 37.54 -3.11 -21.21
C VAL A 106 36.57 -3.15 -20.03
N ASP A 107 35.69 -4.14 -20.00
CA ASP A 107 34.83 -4.36 -18.84
C ASP A 107 35.60 -4.99 -17.68
N ARG A 108 34.99 -5.03 -16.49
CA ARG A 108 35.57 -5.65 -15.28
C ARG A 108 35.94 -7.14 -15.41
N ASN A 109 35.46 -7.82 -16.46
CA ASN A 109 35.78 -9.22 -16.74
C ASN A 109 36.98 -9.35 -17.70
N GLY A 110 37.60 -8.24 -18.09
CA GLY A 110 38.70 -8.21 -19.04
C GLY A 110 38.27 -8.32 -20.50
N ARG A 111 36.98 -8.15 -20.82
CA ARG A 111 36.48 -8.22 -22.20
C ARG A 111 36.54 -6.85 -22.87
N GLU A 112 37.22 -6.79 -24.00
CA GLU A 112 37.35 -5.57 -24.81
C GLU A 112 36.02 -5.21 -25.49
N GLN A 113 35.55 -3.99 -25.27
CA GLN A 113 34.33 -3.43 -25.85
C GLN A 113 34.68 -2.51 -27.04
N PHE A 114 35.06 -3.08 -28.19
CA PHE A 114 35.46 -2.30 -29.38
C PHE A 114 34.33 -1.46 -30.01
N LEU A 115 33.09 -1.73 -29.63
CA LEU A 115 31.93 -0.92 -30.00
C LEU A 115 31.60 0.17 -28.98
N PHE A 116 32.47 0.39 -27.98
CA PHE A 116 32.49 1.56 -27.11
C PHE A 116 33.89 2.19 -27.21
N GLY A 117 34.07 3.06 -28.21
CA GLY A 117 35.38 3.57 -28.61
C GLY A 117 35.40 5.04 -29.02
N ALA A 118 36.45 5.76 -28.63
CA ALA A 118 36.78 7.10 -29.09
C ALA A 118 37.91 7.02 -30.12
N TRP A 119 37.71 7.62 -31.29
CA TRP A 119 38.64 7.52 -32.41
C TRP A 119 39.08 8.90 -32.87
N ARG A 120 40.34 9.04 -33.28
CA ARG A 120 40.73 10.18 -34.12
C ARG A 120 40.00 10.08 -35.45
N GLY A 121 39.28 11.14 -35.81
CA GLY A 121 38.38 11.14 -36.97
C GLY A 121 39.10 10.77 -38.27
N ASP A 122 40.30 11.32 -38.49
CA ASP A 122 41.11 11.03 -39.68
C ASP A 122 41.58 9.58 -39.74
N THR A 123 41.92 8.97 -38.59
CA THR A 123 42.34 7.57 -38.54
C THR A 123 41.18 6.64 -38.84
N LEU A 124 40.01 6.86 -38.22
CA LEU A 124 38.82 6.06 -38.50
C LEU A 124 38.41 6.16 -39.98
N ARG A 125 38.39 7.37 -40.55
CA ARG A 125 38.08 7.58 -41.98
C ARG A 125 39.07 6.86 -42.89
N ARG A 126 40.38 6.95 -42.62
CA ARG A 126 41.40 6.21 -43.40
C ARG A 126 41.21 4.71 -43.33
N ARG A 127 40.92 4.16 -42.14
CA ARG A 127 40.69 2.73 -41.95
C ARG A 127 39.46 2.26 -42.73
N ILE A 128 38.36 3.02 -42.70
CA ILE A 128 37.15 2.71 -43.49
C ILE A 128 37.40 2.84 -45.00
N ALA A 129 38.11 3.88 -45.45
CA ALA A 129 38.42 4.10 -46.87
C ALA A 129 39.38 3.06 -47.47
N ALA A 130 40.16 2.37 -46.64
CA ALA A 130 41.03 1.27 -47.07
C ALA A 130 40.26 -0.05 -47.33
N LEU A 131 39.00 -0.13 -46.92
CA LEU A 131 38.16 -1.31 -47.15
C LEU A 131 37.60 -1.31 -48.57
N SER A 132 37.66 -2.45 -49.24
CA SER A 132 36.99 -2.66 -50.52
C SER A 132 35.47 -2.85 -50.37
N ASP A 133 35.03 -3.52 -49.31
CA ASP A 133 33.62 -3.68 -48.92
C ASP A 133 33.51 -3.79 -47.38
N PRO A 134 32.80 -2.88 -46.70
CA PRO A 134 32.61 -2.95 -45.25
C PRO A 134 31.59 -4.02 -44.80
N ALA A 135 30.82 -4.62 -45.72
CA ALA A 135 29.79 -5.59 -45.39
C ALA A 135 30.36 -6.89 -44.78
N GLY A 136 29.77 -7.32 -43.67
CA GLY A 136 30.12 -8.56 -42.96
C GLY A 136 31.39 -8.46 -42.10
N LEU A 137 32.08 -7.33 -42.11
CA LEU A 137 33.32 -7.15 -41.35
C LEU A 137 33.04 -6.84 -39.88
N ALA A 138 33.86 -7.43 -39.00
CA ALA A 138 33.89 -7.13 -37.57
C ALA A 138 34.74 -5.89 -37.30
N VAL A 139 34.44 -5.14 -36.23
CA VAL A 139 35.21 -3.93 -35.85
C VAL A 139 36.69 -4.23 -35.66
N ARG A 140 37.05 -5.45 -35.26
CA ARG A 140 38.45 -5.90 -35.15
C ARG A 140 39.27 -5.72 -36.44
N SER A 141 38.63 -5.67 -37.61
CA SER A 141 39.31 -5.45 -38.90
C SER A 141 39.76 -4.00 -39.16
N ILE A 142 39.24 -3.03 -38.41
CA ILE A 142 39.53 -1.60 -38.60
C ILE A 142 40.28 -0.96 -37.41
N ILE A 143 40.60 -1.74 -36.37
CA ILE A 143 41.35 -1.28 -35.19
C ILE A 143 42.74 -0.80 -35.64
N PRO A 144 43.21 0.38 -35.19
CA PRO A 144 44.54 0.86 -35.53
C PRO A 144 45.61 0.11 -34.72
N ASP A 145 46.86 0.16 -35.16
CA ASP A 145 47.97 -0.45 -34.40
C ASP A 145 48.28 0.33 -33.10
N ASP A 146 47.98 1.64 -33.09
CA ASP A 146 48.19 2.53 -31.96
C ASP A 146 46.87 2.83 -31.24
N TYR A 147 46.54 2.03 -30.22
CA TYR A 147 45.34 2.24 -29.39
C TYR A 147 45.62 1.96 -27.91
N VAL A 148 44.75 2.50 -27.07
CA VAL A 148 44.71 2.24 -25.63
C VAL A 148 43.39 1.56 -25.25
N VAL A 149 43.42 0.76 -24.18
CA VAL A 149 42.24 0.14 -23.59
C VAL A 149 42.18 0.53 -22.12
N ILE A 150 41.01 1.00 -21.67
CA ILE A 150 40.80 1.53 -20.32
C ILE A 150 39.68 0.77 -19.64
N GLU A 151 39.87 0.43 -18.36
CA GLU A 151 38.83 -0.21 -17.57
C GLU A 151 37.74 0.81 -17.23
N ILE A 152 36.50 0.50 -17.62
CA ILE A 152 35.32 1.31 -17.34
C ILE A 152 34.21 0.40 -16.83
N ASP A 153 33.75 0.66 -15.61
CA ASP A 153 32.71 -0.12 -14.94
C ASP A 153 31.33 0.06 -15.62
N GLY A 154 30.51 -0.99 -15.57
CA GLY A 154 29.11 -0.94 -16.04
C GLY A 154 28.90 -1.10 -17.56
N LEU A 155 29.93 -1.49 -18.30
CA LEU A 155 29.87 -1.66 -19.76
C LEU A 155 29.54 -3.09 -20.22
N GLU A 156 28.88 -3.90 -19.39
CA GLU A 156 28.46 -5.24 -19.81
C GLU A 156 27.35 -5.17 -20.88
N ASP A 157 27.53 -5.94 -21.95
CA ASP A 157 26.57 -6.02 -23.05
C ASP A 157 25.31 -6.78 -22.65
N CYS A 158 24.15 -6.25 -23.04
CA CYS A 158 22.87 -6.90 -22.82
C CYS A 158 22.54 -7.87 -23.97
N ASP A 159 23.16 -9.05 -23.96
CA ASP A 159 23.06 -10.01 -25.05
C ASP A 159 21.95 -11.05 -24.90
N THR A 160 21.64 -11.42 -23.66
CA THR A 160 20.65 -12.44 -23.31
C THR A 160 19.49 -11.88 -22.48
N PRO A 161 18.34 -12.58 -22.40
CA PRO A 161 17.26 -12.22 -21.48
C PRO A 161 17.69 -12.17 -20.01
N GLU A 162 18.66 -13.00 -19.62
CA GLU A 162 19.21 -13.01 -18.26
C GLU A 162 20.04 -11.76 -17.97
N ASP A 163 20.80 -11.27 -18.96
CA ASP A 163 21.55 -10.02 -18.86
C ASP A 163 20.60 -8.83 -18.71
N LEU A 164 19.50 -8.82 -19.47
CA LEU A 164 18.47 -7.78 -19.36
C LEU A 164 17.80 -7.78 -17.97
N ALA A 165 17.49 -8.96 -17.43
CA ALA A 165 16.89 -9.09 -16.10
C ALA A 165 17.83 -8.54 -15.01
N ARG A 166 19.11 -8.92 -15.08
CA ARG A 166 20.16 -8.43 -14.18
C ARG A 166 20.34 -6.92 -14.30
N ALA A 167 20.33 -6.40 -15.52
CA ALA A 167 20.46 -4.97 -15.78
C ALA A 167 19.28 -4.17 -15.18
N ARG A 168 18.06 -4.70 -15.28
CA ARG A 168 16.86 -4.08 -14.66
C ARG A 168 16.92 -4.11 -13.14
N GLU A 169 17.40 -5.20 -12.55
CA GLU A 169 17.57 -5.32 -11.10
C GLU A 169 18.59 -4.29 -10.59
N SER A 170 19.74 -4.18 -11.23
CA SER A 170 20.76 -3.17 -10.89
C SER A 170 20.26 -1.74 -11.13
N ALA A 171 19.57 -1.46 -12.24
CA ALA A 171 18.99 -0.13 -12.47
C ALA A 171 17.93 0.26 -11.43
N ALA A 172 17.11 -0.71 -10.99
CA ALA A 172 16.16 -0.50 -9.90
C ALA A 172 16.87 -0.24 -8.55
N ALA A 173 18.13 -0.66 -8.41
CA ALA A 173 18.97 -0.34 -7.26
C ALA A 173 19.70 1.01 -7.39
N SER A 174 19.75 1.62 -8.58
CA SER A 174 20.58 2.82 -8.89
C SER A 174 19.79 4.09 -9.26
N LEU A 175 18.46 4.09 -9.18
CA LEU A 175 17.67 5.33 -9.31
C LEU A 175 18.04 6.32 -8.17
N PRO A 176 18.04 7.65 -8.41
CA PRO A 176 18.36 8.64 -7.37
C PRO A 176 17.49 8.41 -6.14
N GLU A 177 18.12 8.18 -4.99
CA GLU A 177 17.48 7.78 -3.74
C GLU A 177 16.47 8.84 -3.28
N THR A 178 15.19 8.63 -3.61
CA THR A 178 14.19 8.88 -2.59
C THR A 178 14.37 7.73 -1.59
N PRO A 179 14.74 7.99 -0.32
CA PRO A 179 14.96 6.93 0.65
C PRO A 179 13.74 6.00 0.69
N ILE A 180 13.95 4.69 0.58
CA ILE A 180 12.84 3.72 0.65
C ILE A 180 12.14 3.93 2.00
N PRO A 181 10.83 4.25 2.02
CA PRO A 181 10.15 4.59 3.25
C PRO A 181 10.15 3.40 4.21
N THR A 182 10.37 3.68 5.50
CA THR A 182 10.08 2.71 6.57
C THR A 182 8.59 2.34 6.57
N ALA A 183 8.24 1.30 7.32
CA ALA A 183 6.83 0.92 7.50
C ALA A 183 5.94 2.11 7.90
N GLU A 184 6.39 2.92 8.87
CA GLU A 184 5.62 4.08 9.33
C GLU A 184 5.53 5.17 8.25
N GLN A 185 6.65 5.47 7.59
CA GLN A 185 6.66 6.46 6.51
C GLN A 185 5.75 6.04 5.35
N ALA A 186 5.71 4.75 4.99
CA ALA A 186 4.83 4.24 3.96
C ALA A 186 3.35 4.41 4.34
N ARG A 187 2.97 4.06 5.58
CA ARG A 187 1.60 4.27 6.08
C ARG A 187 1.22 5.75 6.10
N GLU A 188 2.15 6.62 6.46
CA GLU A 188 1.91 8.06 6.47
C GLU A 188 1.75 8.65 5.07
N LEU A 189 2.55 8.20 4.10
CA LEU A 189 2.37 8.57 2.70
C LEU A 189 0.98 8.17 2.20
N VAL A 190 0.56 6.94 2.49
CA VAL A 190 -0.78 6.43 2.16
C VAL A 190 -1.87 7.32 2.77
N ARG A 191 -1.80 7.60 4.08
CA ARG A 191 -2.79 8.45 4.77
C ARG A 191 -2.88 9.87 4.23
N ARG A 192 -1.79 10.42 3.68
CA ARG A 192 -1.73 11.81 3.18
C ARG A 192 -2.11 11.97 1.71
N ARG A 193 -1.95 10.93 0.89
CA ARG A 193 -2.13 11.01 -0.57
C ARG A 193 -3.45 10.43 -1.05
N ILE A 194 -4.11 9.63 -0.24
CA ILE A 194 -5.42 9.06 -0.56
C ILE A 194 -6.50 10.01 -0.03
N ASP A 195 -7.38 10.45 -0.93
CA ASP A 195 -8.55 11.23 -0.57
C ASP A 195 -9.65 10.34 0.03
N PRO A 196 -10.40 10.83 1.04
CA PRO A 196 -11.52 10.09 1.60
C PRO A 196 -12.65 9.88 0.58
N LEU A 197 -13.37 8.77 0.73
CA LEU A 197 -14.62 8.51 0.03
C LEU A 197 -15.67 9.58 0.34
N GLU A 198 -16.55 9.82 -0.63
CA GLU A 198 -17.73 10.66 -0.43
C GLU A 198 -18.63 10.07 0.67
N PRO A 199 -19.07 10.89 1.64
CA PRO A 199 -20.02 10.45 2.65
C PRO A 199 -21.36 10.00 2.05
N ARG A 200 -22.00 9.04 2.71
CA ARG A 200 -23.38 8.63 2.44
C ARG A 200 -24.17 8.50 3.74
N THR A 201 -25.46 8.70 3.64
CA THR A 201 -26.38 8.62 4.78
C THR A 201 -27.08 7.27 4.79
N ILE A 202 -27.03 6.56 5.92
CA ILE A 202 -27.63 5.22 6.09
C ILE A 202 -28.20 5.03 7.50
N LEU A 203 -29.05 4.01 7.67
CA LEU A 203 -29.56 3.62 8.98
C LEU A 203 -28.44 3.09 9.89
N PRO A 204 -28.46 3.35 11.22
CA PRO A 204 -27.46 2.87 12.17
C PRO A 204 -27.18 1.36 12.07
N ALA A 205 -28.22 0.55 11.91
CA ALA A 205 -28.09 -0.91 11.81
C ALA A 205 -27.29 -1.38 10.57
N ALA A 206 -27.24 -0.59 9.51
CA ALA A 206 -26.50 -0.89 8.28
C ALA A 206 -25.09 -0.28 8.26
N ALA A 207 -24.69 0.44 9.32
CA ALA A 207 -23.47 1.23 9.36
C ALA A 207 -22.26 0.50 9.94
N LEU A 208 -22.41 -0.73 10.44
CA LEU A 208 -21.28 -1.53 10.94
C LEU A 208 -20.15 -1.63 9.90
N GLY A 209 -18.91 -1.39 10.33
CA GLY A 209 -17.74 -1.41 9.45
C GLY A 209 -17.51 -0.12 8.65
N CYS A 210 -18.42 0.85 8.75
CA CYS A 210 -18.21 2.20 8.24
C CYS A 210 -17.48 3.07 9.27
N THR A 211 -17.15 4.30 8.87
CA THR A 211 -16.63 5.35 9.76
C THR A 211 -17.56 6.56 9.68
N LEU A 212 -17.90 7.16 10.83
CA LEU A 212 -18.70 8.38 10.88
C LEU A 212 -18.02 9.53 10.11
N SER A 213 -18.74 10.16 9.18
CA SER A 213 -18.26 11.41 8.55
C SER A 213 -18.59 12.63 9.40
N ASP A 214 -19.71 12.58 10.11
CA ASP A 214 -20.23 13.64 10.97
C ASP A 214 -20.40 13.11 12.40
N ALA A 215 -20.50 14.01 13.37
CA ALA A 215 -20.74 13.62 14.75
C ALA A 215 -22.14 13.03 14.96
N ILE A 216 -22.27 12.09 15.91
CA ILE A 216 -23.57 11.72 16.48
C ILE A 216 -23.93 12.78 17.51
N ILE A 217 -24.94 13.59 17.18
CA ILE A 217 -25.54 14.57 18.07
C ILE A 217 -26.84 14.00 18.63
N ALA A 218 -27.01 14.02 19.95
CA ALA A 218 -28.23 13.53 20.58
C ALA A 218 -29.46 14.31 20.12
N ALA A 219 -30.45 13.63 19.55
CA ALA A 219 -31.71 14.25 19.17
C ALA A 219 -32.60 14.51 20.40
N GLU A 220 -32.56 13.60 21.37
CA GLU A 220 -33.35 13.64 22.61
C GLU A 220 -32.45 13.45 23.84
N PRO A 221 -32.88 13.95 25.04
CA PRO A 221 -32.18 13.67 26.29
C PRO A 221 -32.34 12.20 26.69
N LEU A 222 -31.35 11.65 27.42
CA LEU A 222 -31.45 10.32 28.03
C LEU A 222 -31.31 10.40 29.56
N PRO A 223 -32.29 9.89 30.33
CA PRO A 223 -33.63 9.49 29.88
C PRO A 223 -34.45 10.71 29.39
N PRO A 224 -35.50 10.51 28.57
CA PRO A 224 -36.31 11.62 28.03
C PRO A 224 -37.22 12.29 29.08
N VAL A 225 -37.50 11.57 30.16
CA VAL A 225 -38.28 12.02 31.32
C VAL A 225 -37.60 11.56 32.59
N ASP A 226 -38.01 12.10 33.74
CA ASP A 226 -37.59 11.57 35.03
C ASP A 226 -38.05 10.10 35.15
N ILE A 227 -37.15 9.20 35.51
CA ILE A 227 -37.44 7.76 35.71
C ILE A 227 -36.98 7.29 37.09
N SER A 228 -37.58 6.20 37.56
CA SER A 228 -37.10 5.55 38.77
C SER A 228 -35.80 4.77 38.53
N ALA A 229 -34.79 4.97 39.38
CA ALA A 229 -33.57 4.16 39.39
C ALA A 229 -33.74 2.80 40.08
N MET A 230 -34.79 2.63 40.89
CA MET A 230 -35.01 1.47 41.76
C MET A 230 -36.49 1.10 41.87
N ASP A 231 -36.79 -0.11 42.33
CA ASP A 231 -38.15 -0.44 42.73
C ASP A 231 -38.46 0.23 44.07
N GLY A 232 -39.63 0.86 44.19
CA GLY A 232 -39.96 1.64 45.36
C GLY A 232 -41.29 2.38 45.26
N TYR A 233 -41.31 3.59 45.78
CA TYR A 233 -42.47 4.48 45.80
C TYR A 233 -42.07 5.88 45.33
N ALA A 234 -42.78 6.39 44.33
CA ALA A 234 -42.78 7.80 44.01
C ALA A 234 -43.64 8.52 45.06
N VAL A 235 -43.10 9.56 45.69
CA VAL A 235 -43.75 10.25 46.82
C VAL A 235 -43.84 11.75 46.58
N ARG A 236 -44.89 12.41 47.10
CA ARG A 236 -45.02 13.88 47.07
C ARG A 236 -44.97 14.45 48.49
N GLY A 237 -43.95 15.24 48.79
CA GLY A 237 -43.78 15.91 50.08
C GLY A 237 -43.13 15.03 51.14
N VAL A 238 -43.23 15.43 52.42
CA VAL A 238 -42.66 14.68 53.55
C VAL A 238 -43.69 13.72 54.12
N GLY A 239 -43.28 12.48 54.42
CA GLY A 239 -44.16 11.45 54.93
C GLY A 239 -44.67 11.69 56.36
N PRO A 240 -45.56 10.83 56.87
CA PRO A 240 -46.06 9.61 56.22
C PRO A 240 -46.94 9.90 55.01
N TRP A 241 -46.93 8.99 54.03
CA TRP A 241 -47.70 9.10 52.80
C TRP A 241 -48.83 8.06 52.74
N THR A 242 -49.89 8.36 51.97
CA THR A 242 -50.95 7.43 51.63
C THR A 242 -50.66 6.75 50.29
N VAL A 243 -50.55 5.42 50.30
CA VAL A 243 -50.28 4.62 49.10
C VAL A 243 -51.53 4.53 48.24
N ARG A 244 -51.44 5.00 47.00
CA ARG A 244 -52.46 4.85 45.98
C ARG A 244 -52.52 3.40 45.47
N GLU A 245 -53.68 2.99 44.97
CA GLU A 245 -53.84 1.65 44.36
C GLU A 245 -53.10 1.52 43.02
N ASP A 246 -52.91 2.64 42.32
CA ASP A 246 -52.21 2.69 41.05
C ASP A 246 -50.72 2.30 41.18
N VAL A 247 -50.16 1.72 40.12
CA VAL A 247 -48.74 1.33 40.04
C VAL A 247 -48.14 1.85 38.75
N ALA A 248 -46.99 2.53 38.85
CA ALA A 248 -46.21 2.99 37.70
C ALA A 248 -45.26 1.88 37.23
N TYR A 249 -45.47 1.41 35.99
CA TYR A 249 -44.64 0.41 35.32
C TYR A 249 -43.83 1.01 34.16
N ALA A 250 -42.70 0.39 33.84
CA ALA A 250 -41.92 0.76 32.65
C ALA A 250 -42.78 0.65 31.38
N GLY A 251 -42.67 1.66 30.49
CA GLY A 251 -43.47 1.75 29.28
C GLY A 251 -44.87 2.38 29.46
N THR A 252 -45.23 2.80 30.68
CA THR A 252 -46.46 3.57 30.94
C THR A 252 -46.13 5.01 31.32
N SER A 253 -46.92 5.97 30.85
CA SER A 253 -46.69 7.41 31.04
C SER A 253 -47.92 8.20 31.45
N SER A 254 -49.12 7.60 31.40
CA SER A 254 -50.37 8.21 31.83
C SER A 254 -50.67 7.82 33.27
N HIS A 255 -50.28 8.66 34.22
CA HIS A 255 -50.62 8.51 35.63
C HIS A 255 -51.42 9.72 36.11
N VAL A 256 -52.28 9.51 37.11
CA VAL A 256 -52.92 10.61 37.84
C VAL A 256 -51.82 11.38 38.58
N GLU A 257 -51.90 12.71 38.55
CA GLU A 257 -50.94 13.57 39.26
C GLU A 257 -50.95 13.25 40.76
N LEU A 258 -49.75 13.09 41.34
CA LEU A 258 -49.57 12.71 42.74
C LEU A 258 -49.80 13.94 43.64
N ALA A 259 -50.85 13.89 44.47
CA ALA A 259 -51.19 14.95 45.41
C ALA A 259 -50.21 14.99 46.62
N PRO A 260 -50.06 16.13 47.31
CA PRO A 260 -49.27 16.20 48.54
C PRO A 260 -49.70 15.18 49.59
N GLY A 261 -48.75 14.39 50.09
CA GLY A 261 -49.03 13.30 51.02
C GLY A 261 -49.35 11.96 50.36
N ASP A 262 -49.41 11.87 49.03
CA ASP A 262 -49.60 10.59 48.34
C ASP A 262 -48.26 9.90 48.02
N ALA A 263 -48.31 8.57 47.93
CA ALA A 263 -47.27 7.72 47.40
C ALA A 263 -47.86 6.79 46.34
N MET A 264 -47.11 6.52 45.27
CA MET A 264 -47.48 5.53 44.26
C MET A 264 -46.36 4.52 44.09
N ARG A 265 -46.70 3.23 44.05
CA ARG A 265 -45.74 2.16 43.78
C ARG A 265 -45.12 2.40 42.39
N ILE A 266 -43.80 2.30 42.29
CA ILE A 266 -43.08 2.52 41.04
C ILE A 266 -42.01 1.45 40.82
N ALA A 267 -41.94 0.92 39.60
CA ALA A 267 -40.90 0.00 39.18
C ALA A 267 -39.68 0.73 38.58
N THR A 268 -38.52 0.09 38.60
CA THR A 268 -37.29 0.56 37.97
C THR A 268 -37.52 0.86 36.49
N GLY A 269 -37.06 2.03 36.03
CA GLY A 269 -37.23 2.49 34.65
C GLY A 269 -38.62 3.03 34.31
N ALA A 270 -39.59 2.99 35.23
CA ALA A 270 -40.88 3.65 35.03
C ALA A 270 -40.75 5.17 35.10
N ALA A 271 -41.57 5.86 34.32
CA ALA A 271 -41.66 7.32 34.35
C ALA A 271 -42.13 7.79 35.74
N VAL A 272 -41.45 8.78 36.30
CA VAL A 272 -41.85 9.38 37.57
C VAL A 272 -43.17 10.13 37.35
N PRO A 273 -44.20 9.89 38.17
CA PRO A 273 -45.52 10.48 38.01
C PRO A 273 -45.44 12.00 38.16
N THR A 274 -46.26 12.72 37.38
CA THR A 274 -46.41 14.16 37.55
C THR A 274 -46.77 14.46 39.01
N GLY A 275 -46.12 15.48 39.58
CA GLY A 275 -46.27 15.80 40.99
C GLY A 275 -45.22 15.14 41.87
N ALA A 276 -44.74 13.91 41.64
CA ALA A 276 -43.81 13.30 42.59
C ALA A 276 -42.55 14.15 42.85
N SER A 277 -42.15 14.29 44.11
CA SER A 277 -40.97 15.06 44.53
C SER A 277 -39.69 14.22 44.50
N SER A 278 -39.80 12.93 44.79
CA SER A 278 -38.68 11.98 44.84
C SER A 278 -39.16 10.55 44.70
N VAL A 279 -38.22 9.63 44.45
CA VAL A 279 -38.45 8.18 44.57
C VAL A 279 -37.68 7.62 45.77
N VAL A 280 -38.35 6.79 46.56
CA VAL A 280 -37.77 6.08 47.70
C VAL A 280 -37.83 4.59 47.44
N ARG A 281 -36.68 3.91 47.45
CA ARG A 281 -36.59 2.45 47.25
C ARG A 281 -37.28 1.64 48.36
N ASP A 282 -37.68 0.42 48.03
CA ASP A 282 -38.38 -0.48 48.94
C ASP A 282 -37.68 -0.73 50.28
N GLU A 283 -36.36 -0.83 50.24
CA GLU A 283 -35.56 -1.13 51.43
C GLU A 283 -35.65 -0.02 52.48
N HIS A 284 -36.01 1.20 52.07
CA HIS A 284 -36.02 2.40 52.92
C HIS A 284 -37.41 2.75 53.47
N VAL A 285 -38.44 1.99 53.12
CA VAL A 285 -39.82 2.27 53.55
C VAL A 285 -40.41 1.14 54.39
N ALA A 286 -41.35 1.51 55.25
CA ALA A 286 -42.21 0.58 55.97
C ALA A 286 -43.66 0.89 55.60
N ARG A 287 -44.42 -0.16 55.24
CA ARG A 287 -45.83 -0.05 54.86
C ARG A 287 -46.73 -0.74 55.89
N ALA A 288 -47.74 -0.05 56.37
CA ALA A 288 -48.79 -0.58 57.24
C ALA A 288 -50.16 -0.23 56.66
N GLY A 289 -50.82 -1.20 56.03
CA GLY A 289 -52.03 -0.94 55.23
C GLY A 289 -51.70 0.01 54.07
N ASP A 290 -52.41 1.14 54.00
CA ASP A 290 -52.20 2.17 52.97
C ASP A 290 -51.31 3.32 53.44
N VAL A 291 -50.67 3.19 54.60
CA VAL A 291 -49.72 4.21 55.10
C VAL A 291 -48.29 3.75 54.84
N LEU A 292 -47.50 4.62 54.23
CA LEU A 292 -46.08 4.45 53.94
C LEU A 292 -45.26 5.46 54.74
N SER A 293 -44.22 4.99 55.42
CA SER A 293 -43.26 5.84 56.14
C SER A 293 -41.84 5.47 55.77
N LEU A 294 -40.91 6.42 55.90
CA LEU A 294 -39.49 6.09 55.91
C LEU A 294 -39.16 5.26 57.16
N ARG A 295 -38.22 4.33 57.02
CA ARG A 295 -37.63 3.64 58.17
C ARG A 295 -36.71 4.60 58.91
N ASP A 296 -36.56 4.41 60.22
CA ASP A 296 -35.75 5.30 61.07
C ASP A 296 -34.27 5.36 60.66
N ASP A 297 -33.76 4.29 60.04
CA ASP A 297 -32.39 4.16 59.55
C ASP A 297 -32.23 4.50 58.07
N ALA A 298 -33.30 4.92 57.39
CA ALA A 298 -33.25 5.23 55.97
C ALA A 298 -32.43 6.50 55.69
N PRO A 299 -31.46 6.46 54.76
CA PRO A 299 -30.72 7.65 54.36
C PRO A 299 -31.60 8.61 53.55
N ALA A 300 -31.32 9.91 53.66
CA ALA A 300 -31.93 10.92 52.80
C ALA A 300 -31.40 10.78 51.37
N ARG A 301 -32.16 10.10 50.51
CA ARG A 301 -31.77 9.77 49.13
C ARG A 301 -32.98 9.85 48.20
N ASP A 302 -32.78 10.49 47.05
CA ASP A 302 -33.71 10.47 45.93
C ASP A 302 -33.20 9.49 44.87
N ASP A 303 -33.96 8.44 44.60
CA ASP A 303 -33.66 7.46 43.55
C ASP A 303 -34.29 7.83 42.20
N THR A 304 -34.65 9.09 42.00
CA THR A 304 -35.04 9.62 40.68
C THR A 304 -33.80 9.85 39.80
N ARG A 305 -33.77 9.25 38.60
CA ARG A 305 -32.88 9.69 37.52
C ARG A 305 -33.60 10.76 36.72
N ARG A 306 -33.07 11.97 36.78
CA ARG A 306 -33.67 13.13 36.10
C ARG A 306 -33.54 13.02 34.59
N ALA A 307 -34.47 13.64 33.87
CA ALA A 307 -34.42 13.75 32.42
C ALA A 307 -33.07 14.33 31.96
N GLY A 308 -32.43 13.65 31.02
CA GLY A 308 -31.12 13.99 30.49
C GLY A 308 -29.97 13.92 31.50
N ALA A 309 -30.09 13.08 32.52
CA ALA A 309 -29.01 12.79 33.47
C ALA A 309 -27.78 12.13 32.81
N ASP A 310 -27.97 11.36 31.73
CA ASP A 310 -26.89 10.79 30.95
C ASP A 310 -26.41 11.78 29.87
N TRP A 311 -27.35 12.34 29.09
CA TRP A 311 -27.07 13.44 28.14
C TRP A 311 -28.30 14.28 27.83
N GLN A 312 -28.07 15.51 27.38
CA GLN A 312 -29.12 16.43 26.89
C GLN A 312 -29.21 16.38 25.37
N ALA A 313 -30.35 16.79 24.80
CA ALA A 313 -30.46 17.02 23.36
C ALA A 313 -29.41 18.04 22.91
N GLY A 314 -28.83 17.83 21.72
CA GLY A 314 -27.75 18.64 21.18
C GLY A 314 -26.34 18.26 21.68
N THR A 315 -26.20 17.29 22.60
CA THR A 315 -24.88 16.83 23.06
C THR A 315 -24.17 16.05 21.95
N GLU A 316 -22.91 16.37 21.67
CA GLU A 316 -22.05 15.52 20.85
C GLU A 316 -21.66 14.26 21.62
N LEU A 317 -22.13 13.10 21.15
CA LEU A 317 -21.89 11.81 21.81
C LEU A 317 -20.71 11.07 21.19
N VAL A 318 -20.59 11.10 19.86
CA VAL A 318 -19.53 10.40 19.13
C VAL A 318 -18.97 11.32 18.05
N PRO A 319 -17.67 11.63 18.03
CA PRO A 319 -17.10 12.55 17.04
C PRO A 319 -16.99 11.92 15.66
N PRO A 320 -16.84 12.73 14.59
CA PRO A 320 -16.49 12.24 13.26
C PRO A 320 -15.15 11.49 13.26
N GLY A 321 -14.94 10.64 12.26
CA GLY A 321 -13.77 9.78 12.13
C GLY A 321 -13.77 8.57 13.09
N THR A 322 -14.87 8.31 13.80
CA THR A 322 -15.02 7.13 14.67
C THR A 322 -15.54 5.94 13.87
N SER A 323 -14.87 4.78 13.99
CA SER A 323 -15.40 3.52 13.44
C SER A 323 -16.74 3.17 14.06
N VAL A 324 -17.70 2.81 13.21
CA VAL A 324 -19.03 2.39 13.66
C VAL A 324 -18.95 0.94 14.17
N SER A 325 -18.88 0.81 15.49
CA SER A 325 -18.99 -0.46 16.22
C SER A 325 -20.41 -0.72 16.70
N ALA A 326 -20.69 -1.90 17.25
CA ALA A 326 -21.98 -2.21 17.86
C ALA A 326 -22.35 -1.22 18.99
N ALA A 327 -21.37 -0.73 19.74
CA ALA A 327 -21.59 0.30 20.76
C ALA A 327 -21.99 1.64 20.14
N VAL A 328 -21.35 2.06 19.05
CA VAL A 328 -21.72 3.29 18.32
C VAL A 328 -23.13 3.19 17.75
N VAL A 329 -23.51 2.03 17.19
CA VAL A 329 -24.88 1.79 16.72
C VAL A 329 -25.88 1.89 17.87
N SER A 330 -25.58 1.27 19.02
CA SER A 330 -26.43 1.37 20.21
C SER A 330 -26.58 2.82 20.68
N VAL A 331 -25.50 3.58 20.73
CA VAL A 331 -25.52 5.00 21.12
C VAL A 331 -26.37 5.82 20.15
N ALA A 332 -26.22 5.64 18.84
CA ALA A 332 -27.04 6.33 17.84
C ALA A 332 -28.53 6.07 18.06
N LEU A 333 -28.91 4.81 18.27
CA LEU A 333 -30.30 4.43 18.52
C LEU A 333 -30.82 5.00 19.84
N SER A 334 -30.05 4.91 20.94
CA SER A 334 -30.44 5.49 22.24
C SER A 334 -30.51 7.01 22.22
N ALA A 335 -29.80 7.65 21.30
CA ALA A 335 -29.79 9.09 21.10
C ALA A 335 -30.88 9.57 20.11
N GLU A 336 -31.75 8.65 19.66
CA GLU A 336 -32.83 8.89 18.70
C GLU A 336 -32.33 9.44 17.34
N VAL A 337 -31.13 9.02 16.92
CA VAL A 337 -30.54 9.38 15.63
C VAL A 337 -30.94 8.36 14.57
N ALA A 338 -31.84 8.77 13.68
CA ALA A 338 -32.43 7.88 12.66
C ALA A 338 -31.44 7.46 11.56
N GLU A 339 -30.50 8.33 11.20
CA GLU A 339 -29.54 8.11 10.12
C GLU A 339 -28.15 8.61 10.51
N LEU A 340 -27.11 7.92 10.02
CA LEU A 340 -25.71 8.28 10.21
C LEU A 340 -25.10 8.68 8.86
N ALA A 341 -24.39 9.80 8.84
CA ALA A 341 -23.49 10.14 7.75
C ALA A 341 -22.17 9.39 7.94
N VAL A 342 -21.80 8.54 6.97
CA VAL A 342 -20.65 7.64 7.07
C VAL A 342 -19.86 7.54 5.77
N ARG A 343 -18.62 7.08 5.88
CA ARG A 343 -17.78 6.62 4.77
C ARG A 343 -17.57 5.11 4.86
N GLY A 344 -17.53 4.45 3.69
CA GLY A 344 -17.38 3.00 3.60
C GLY A 344 -18.70 2.21 3.68
N PRO A 345 -18.65 0.88 3.91
CA PRO A 345 -17.43 0.11 4.14
C PRO A 345 -16.52 0.11 2.89
N VAL A 346 -15.22 -0.08 3.08
CA VAL A 346 -14.26 -0.12 1.96
C VAL A 346 -14.43 -1.43 1.20
N ARG A 347 -14.70 -1.35 -0.10
CA ARG A 347 -14.95 -2.48 -1.00
C ARG A 347 -13.72 -2.78 -1.83
N ALA A 348 -13.32 -4.06 -1.85
CA ALA A 348 -12.11 -4.52 -2.52
C ALA A 348 -12.39 -5.53 -3.63
N LEU A 349 -11.68 -5.39 -4.75
CA LEU A 349 -11.47 -6.45 -5.73
C LEU A 349 -10.15 -7.17 -5.40
N LEU A 350 -10.21 -8.50 -5.19
CA LEU A 350 -9.01 -9.32 -5.02
C LEU A 350 -8.62 -9.95 -6.36
N VAL A 351 -7.37 -9.79 -6.77
CA VAL A 351 -6.82 -10.38 -7.98
C VAL A 351 -5.63 -11.25 -7.63
N VAL A 352 -5.61 -12.49 -8.11
CA VAL A 352 -4.45 -13.38 -8.02
C VAL A 352 -3.83 -13.49 -9.41
N SER A 353 -2.59 -13.02 -9.59
CA SER A 353 -1.87 -13.02 -10.86
C SER A 353 -0.88 -14.18 -10.95
N GLY A 354 -0.64 -14.66 -12.17
CA GLY A 354 0.43 -15.61 -12.49
C GLY A 354 -0.09 -16.87 -13.15
N ASN A 355 0.46 -17.22 -14.32
CA ASN A 355 0.06 -18.42 -15.07
C ASN A 355 0.35 -19.73 -14.32
N GLU A 356 1.28 -19.73 -13.38
CA GLU A 356 1.65 -20.88 -12.56
C GLU A 356 0.62 -21.17 -11.45
N ILE A 357 -0.32 -20.25 -11.17
CA ILE A 357 -1.23 -20.37 -10.05
C ILE A 357 -2.46 -21.20 -10.42
N GLN A 358 -2.54 -22.41 -9.87
CA GLN A 358 -3.69 -23.31 -10.04
C GLN A 358 -4.70 -23.13 -8.91
N GLN A 359 -5.91 -22.68 -9.24
CA GLN A 359 -7.00 -22.53 -8.26
C GLN A 359 -7.73 -23.85 -7.98
N HIS A 360 -8.08 -24.61 -9.02
CA HIS A 360 -8.91 -25.82 -8.92
C HIS A 360 -8.26 -27.02 -9.62
N GLY A 361 -8.66 -28.25 -9.30
CA GLY A 361 -8.14 -29.46 -9.96
C GLY A 361 -6.70 -29.83 -9.58
N PRO A 362 -6.12 -30.90 -10.16
CA PRO A 362 -4.77 -31.36 -9.84
C PRO A 362 -3.70 -30.34 -10.26
N LEU A 363 -2.53 -30.39 -9.61
CA LEU A 363 -1.36 -29.59 -10.02
C LEU A 363 -0.68 -30.26 -11.21
N GLU A 364 -0.32 -29.45 -12.21
CA GLU A 364 0.53 -29.87 -13.32
C GLU A 364 1.99 -29.46 -13.04
N PRO A 365 2.99 -30.11 -13.67
CA PRO A 365 4.38 -29.70 -13.54
C PRO A 365 4.57 -28.21 -13.88
N GLY A 366 5.15 -27.45 -12.96
CA GLY A 366 5.35 -26.00 -13.11
C GLY A 366 4.24 -25.15 -12.48
N HIS A 367 3.13 -25.73 -12.03
CA HIS A 367 2.10 -25.02 -11.28
C HIS A 367 2.30 -25.12 -9.76
N THR A 368 1.80 -24.11 -9.05
CA THR A 368 1.63 -24.09 -7.61
C THR A 368 0.17 -23.85 -7.25
N ARG A 369 -0.25 -24.27 -6.05
CA ARG A 369 -1.62 -24.09 -5.57
C ARG A 369 -1.84 -22.63 -5.17
N ASP A 370 -2.97 -22.06 -5.55
CA ASP A 370 -3.47 -20.85 -4.91
C ASP A 370 -3.71 -21.12 -3.42
N SER A 371 -2.81 -20.62 -2.57
CA SER A 371 -2.83 -20.80 -1.12
C SER A 371 -3.22 -19.54 -0.37
N ILE A 372 -3.47 -18.44 -1.08
CA ILE A 372 -3.68 -17.12 -0.49
C ILE A 372 -5.01 -16.49 -0.93
N GLY A 373 -5.45 -16.70 -2.17
CA GLY A 373 -6.68 -16.12 -2.71
C GLY A 373 -7.93 -16.47 -1.91
N ALA A 374 -7.97 -17.69 -1.34
CA ALA A 374 -9.09 -18.15 -0.53
C ALA A 374 -9.10 -17.60 0.92
N VAL A 375 -7.95 -17.15 1.44
CA VAL A 375 -7.81 -16.73 2.85
C VAL A 375 -7.58 -15.24 3.01
N LEU A 376 -7.04 -14.56 1.99
CA LEU A 376 -6.78 -13.13 2.01
C LEU A 376 -8.02 -12.25 2.28
N PRO A 377 -9.24 -12.62 1.82
CA PRO A 377 -10.45 -11.89 2.20
C PRO A 377 -10.65 -11.73 3.72
N ASN A 378 -10.26 -12.73 4.52
CA ASN A 378 -10.39 -12.65 5.98
C ASN A 378 -9.41 -11.64 6.60
N TYR A 379 -8.18 -11.59 6.08
CA TYR A 379 -7.16 -10.62 6.50
C TYR A 379 -7.52 -9.19 6.06
N LEU A 380 -8.08 -9.03 4.87
CA LEU A 380 -8.61 -7.75 4.40
C LEU A 380 -9.78 -7.29 5.27
N ALA A 381 -10.71 -8.19 5.59
CA ALA A 381 -11.85 -7.90 6.45
C ALA A 381 -11.41 -7.47 7.86
N SER A 382 -10.40 -8.12 8.45
CA SER A 382 -9.84 -7.71 9.74
C SER A 382 -9.13 -6.35 9.70
N CYS A 383 -8.69 -5.90 8.52
CA CYS A 383 -8.16 -4.56 8.31
C CYS A 383 -9.25 -3.50 8.00
N GLY A 384 -10.51 -3.92 7.84
CA GLY A 384 -11.65 -3.04 7.54
C GLY A 384 -12.00 -2.91 6.05
N ALA A 385 -11.52 -3.82 5.20
CA ALA A 385 -11.87 -3.87 3.77
C ALA A 385 -12.61 -5.18 3.43
N THR A 386 -13.77 -5.08 2.80
CA THR A 386 -14.57 -6.24 2.39
C THR A 386 -14.29 -6.60 0.94
N VAL A 387 -13.98 -7.88 0.67
CA VAL A 387 -13.76 -8.35 -0.71
C VAL A 387 -15.11 -8.67 -1.36
N ASP A 388 -15.44 -7.95 -2.42
CA ASP A 388 -16.68 -8.14 -3.17
C ASP A 388 -16.59 -9.32 -4.15
N ARG A 389 -15.43 -9.44 -4.81
CA ARG A 389 -15.16 -10.50 -5.78
C ARG A 389 -13.67 -10.80 -5.87
N THR A 390 -13.36 -12.02 -6.30
CA THR A 390 -12.00 -12.49 -6.56
C THR A 390 -11.86 -12.88 -8.03
N GLU A 391 -10.81 -12.40 -8.67
CA GLU A 391 -10.47 -12.70 -10.07
C GLU A 391 -9.08 -13.35 -10.17
N HIS A 392 -8.90 -14.20 -11.18
CA HIS A 392 -7.58 -14.72 -11.53
C HIS A 392 -7.10 -14.05 -12.82
N LEU A 393 -5.95 -13.37 -12.74
CA LEU A 393 -5.37 -12.65 -13.86
C LEU A 393 -4.25 -13.48 -14.48
N ARG A 394 -4.50 -13.98 -15.69
CA ARG A 394 -3.47 -14.65 -16.49
C ARG A 394 -2.52 -13.63 -17.08
N ASP A 395 -1.26 -14.00 -17.21
CA ASP A 395 -0.25 -13.09 -17.73
C ASP A 395 -0.49 -12.81 -19.21
N SER A 396 -0.60 -11.53 -19.55
CA SER A 396 -0.61 -11.04 -20.92
C SER A 396 -0.01 -9.63 -20.95
N PRO A 397 0.49 -9.16 -22.10
CA PRO A 397 1.06 -7.81 -22.20
C PRO A 397 0.09 -6.68 -21.81
N THR A 398 -1.23 -6.93 -21.88
CA THR A 398 -2.27 -5.93 -21.59
C THR A 398 -3.04 -6.22 -20.29
N ALA A 399 -2.82 -7.36 -19.63
CA ALA A 399 -3.69 -7.86 -18.56
C ALA A 399 -3.91 -6.85 -17.43
N PHE A 400 -2.84 -6.21 -16.95
CA PHE A 400 -2.94 -5.17 -15.92
C PHE A 400 -3.63 -3.90 -16.44
N ALA A 401 -3.38 -3.48 -17.68
CA ALA A 401 -4.05 -2.31 -18.23
C ALA A 401 -5.56 -2.55 -18.37
N ASP A 402 -5.95 -3.72 -18.86
CA ASP A 402 -7.35 -4.14 -19.02
C ASP A 402 -8.05 -4.32 -17.66
N LEU A 403 -7.30 -4.71 -16.62
CA LEU A 403 -7.79 -4.75 -15.24
C LEU A 403 -8.06 -3.34 -14.71
N LEU A 404 -7.06 -2.45 -14.77
CA LEU A 404 -7.16 -1.10 -14.23
C LEU A 404 -8.25 -0.25 -14.92
N ALA A 405 -8.59 -0.57 -16.18
CA ALA A 405 -9.66 0.10 -16.91
C ALA A 405 -11.08 -0.24 -16.41
N ARG A 406 -11.26 -1.30 -15.60
CA ARG A 406 -12.58 -1.83 -15.19
C ARG A 406 -12.80 -1.92 -13.68
N THR A 407 -12.17 -1.04 -12.91
CA THR A 407 -12.16 -1.09 -11.43
C THR A 407 -12.83 0.11 -10.76
N ALA A 408 -13.58 0.93 -11.49
CA ALA A 408 -14.24 2.11 -10.95
C ALA A 408 -15.40 1.79 -9.99
N ASP A 409 -15.82 0.52 -9.89
CA ASP A 409 -16.92 0.06 -9.05
C ASP A 409 -16.49 -0.39 -7.63
N VAL A 410 -15.17 -0.39 -7.37
CA VAL A 410 -14.54 -0.75 -6.09
C VAL A 410 -13.61 0.36 -5.62
N ASP A 411 -13.38 0.40 -4.31
CA ASP A 411 -12.52 1.40 -3.68
C ASP A 411 -11.04 0.97 -3.74
N VAL A 412 -10.77 -0.34 -3.63
CA VAL A 412 -9.43 -0.91 -3.61
C VAL A 412 -9.32 -2.12 -4.55
N VAL A 413 -8.23 -2.21 -5.28
CA VAL A 413 -7.82 -3.38 -6.08
C VAL A 413 -6.57 -3.96 -5.44
N VAL A 414 -6.68 -5.16 -4.88
CA VAL A 414 -5.57 -5.87 -4.24
C VAL A 414 -5.08 -6.93 -5.21
N ILE A 415 -3.81 -6.86 -5.63
CA ILE A 415 -3.25 -7.77 -6.64
C ILE A 415 -2.10 -8.58 -6.04
N VAL A 416 -2.31 -9.87 -5.84
CA VAL A 416 -1.28 -10.80 -5.36
C VAL A 416 -0.44 -11.32 -6.52
N GLY A 417 0.88 -11.38 -6.34
CA GLY A 417 1.82 -11.86 -7.37
C GLY A 417 2.29 -10.77 -8.33
N ALA A 418 1.79 -9.55 -8.21
CA ALA A 418 2.11 -8.46 -9.13
C ALA A 418 3.48 -7.81 -8.90
N THR A 419 4.26 -8.27 -7.92
CA THR A 419 5.56 -7.68 -7.58
C THR A 419 6.75 -8.62 -7.82
N GLY A 420 6.54 -9.74 -8.53
CA GLY A 420 7.60 -10.65 -8.97
C GLY A 420 8.40 -10.09 -10.16
N HIS A 421 9.50 -10.75 -10.52
CA HIS A 421 10.31 -10.40 -11.70
C HIS A 421 9.44 -10.34 -12.96
N GLY A 422 9.49 -9.23 -13.71
CA GLY A 422 8.67 -8.99 -14.90
C GLY A 422 7.25 -8.48 -14.61
N ALA A 423 6.49 -9.13 -13.71
CA ALA A 423 5.14 -8.71 -13.35
C ALA A 423 5.12 -7.31 -12.70
N ALA A 424 6.11 -7.01 -11.84
CA ALA A 424 6.27 -5.70 -11.22
C ALA A 424 6.42 -4.57 -12.26
N ASP A 425 7.23 -4.81 -13.31
CA ASP A 425 7.45 -3.82 -14.36
C ASP A 425 6.22 -3.64 -15.24
N GLN A 426 5.47 -4.72 -15.48
CA GLN A 426 4.20 -4.65 -16.21
C GLN A 426 3.15 -3.86 -15.43
N LEU A 427 2.98 -4.12 -14.13
CA LEU A 427 2.07 -3.38 -13.27
C LEU A 427 2.45 -1.89 -13.21
N ARG A 428 3.73 -1.57 -12.97
CA ARG A 428 4.21 -0.17 -12.99
C ARG A 428 3.93 0.52 -14.31
N SER A 429 4.24 -0.15 -15.42
CA SER A 429 3.98 0.40 -16.75
C SER A 429 2.49 0.62 -17.01
N ALA A 430 1.63 -0.29 -16.52
CA ALA A 430 0.18 -0.13 -16.62
C ALA A 430 -0.33 1.04 -15.75
N LEU A 431 0.18 1.19 -14.53
CA LEU A 431 -0.14 2.31 -13.64
C LEU A 431 0.26 3.66 -14.26
N VAL A 432 1.47 3.77 -14.80
CA VAL A 432 1.95 4.98 -15.48
C VAL A 432 1.07 5.31 -16.70
N ARG A 433 0.74 4.32 -17.53
CA ARG A 433 -0.16 4.52 -18.68
C ARG A 433 -1.58 4.92 -18.27
N ALA A 434 -2.05 4.42 -17.13
CA ALA A 434 -3.34 4.79 -16.56
C ALA A 434 -3.33 6.19 -15.91
N GLY A 435 -2.17 6.87 -15.84
CA GLY A 435 -2.04 8.16 -15.17
C GLY A 435 -2.16 8.06 -13.65
N ALA A 436 -1.85 6.90 -13.07
CA ALA A 436 -1.93 6.69 -11.63
C ALA A 436 -0.83 7.43 -10.86
N ASP A 437 -1.15 7.95 -9.68
CA ASP A 437 -0.17 8.46 -8.73
C ASP A 437 0.40 7.29 -7.91
N ILE A 438 1.70 7.03 -8.03
CA ILE A 438 2.36 5.94 -7.30
C ILE A 438 2.83 6.46 -5.94
N VAL A 439 2.03 6.22 -4.91
CA VAL A 439 2.23 6.70 -3.54
C VAL A 439 3.39 5.99 -2.83
N VAL A 440 3.47 4.65 -2.96
CA VAL A 440 4.55 3.85 -2.39
C VAL A 440 5.02 2.83 -3.41
N GLN A 441 6.31 2.89 -3.77
CA GLN A 441 6.91 1.94 -4.72
C GLN A 441 7.51 0.71 -4.04
N ARG A 442 7.93 0.87 -2.79
CA ARG A 442 8.61 -0.14 -1.97
C ARG A 442 8.56 0.31 -0.51
N THR A 443 8.61 -0.65 0.41
CA THR A 443 8.74 -0.39 1.85
C THR A 443 9.98 -1.07 2.43
N HIS A 444 10.67 -0.41 3.35
CA HIS A 444 11.91 -0.89 3.97
C HIS A 444 11.66 -1.94 5.06
N VAL A 445 11.02 -3.06 4.68
CA VAL A 445 10.66 -4.18 5.56
C VAL A 445 10.85 -5.54 4.88
N ARG A 446 11.04 -6.59 5.69
CA ARG A 446 11.09 -7.99 5.23
C ARG A 446 10.27 -8.90 6.15
N PRO A 447 9.42 -9.80 5.60
CA PRO A 447 9.00 -9.87 4.20
C PRO A 447 8.03 -8.71 3.85
N GLY A 448 7.63 -8.59 2.59
CA GLY A 448 6.60 -7.61 2.17
C GLY A 448 7.12 -6.33 1.51
N GLY A 449 8.43 -6.10 1.52
CA GLY A 449 8.99 -4.82 1.06
C GLY A 449 8.72 -4.48 -0.41
N SER A 450 8.51 -5.45 -1.31
CA SER A 450 8.28 -5.20 -2.75
C SER A 450 6.87 -4.71 -3.12
N GLN A 451 6.05 -4.33 -2.15
CA GLN A 451 4.69 -3.82 -2.37
C GLN A 451 4.64 -2.53 -3.20
N ILE A 452 3.54 -2.32 -3.91
CA ILE A 452 3.24 -1.08 -4.63
C ILE A 452 1.87 -0.58 -4.18
N THR A 453 1.76 0.69 -3.79
CA THR A 453 0.49 1.38 -3.53
C THR A 453 0.35 2.57 -4.47
N ALA A 454 -0.76 2.65 -5.20
CA ALA A 454 -1.03 3.73 -6.16
C ALA A 454 -2.50 4.16 -6.14
N VAL A 455 -2.78 5.37 -6.62
CA VAL A 455 -4.13 5.95 -6.78
C VAL A 455 -4.41 6.14 -8.26
N LEU A 456 -5.48 5.53 -8.77
CA LEU A 456 -5.93 5.76 -10.15
C LEU A 456 -6.62 7.14 -10.26
N PRO A 457 -6.75 7.72 -11.47
CA PRO A 457 -7.52 8.96 -11.67
C PRO A 457 -9.00 8.86 -11.24
N SER A 458 -9.55 7.65 -11.13
CA SER A 458 -10.89 7.40 -10.59
C SER A 458 -10.98 7.54 -9.07
N GLY A 459 -9.85 7.65 -8.35
CA GLY A 459 -9.76 7.54 -6.90
C GLY A 459 -9.57 6.11 -6.39
N THR A 460 -9.71 5.09 -7.24
CA THR A 460 -9.52 3.69 -6.85
C THR A 460 -8.06 3.43 -6.47
N ILE A 461 -7.85 2.75 -5.34
CA ILE A 461 -6.53 2.42 -4.81
C ILE A 461 -6.07 1.09 -5.38
N VAL A 462 -4.82 0.99 -5.81
CA VAL A 462 -4.19 -0.27 -6.24
C VAL A 462 -3.12 -0.66 -5.23
N LEU A 463 -3.27 -1.83 -4.62
CA LEU A 463 -2.30 -2.44 -3.72
C LEU A 463 -1.72 -3.71 -4.36
N GLY A 464 -0.53 -3.59 -4.92
CA GLY A 464 0.28 -4.70 -5.42
C GLY A 464 1.01 -5.41 -4.28
N LEU A 465 0.69 -6.69 -4.08
CA LEU A 465 1.25 -7.54 -3.04
C LEU A 465 2.28 -8.53 -3.62
N PRO A 466 3.30 -8.92 -2.83
CA PRO A 466 4.19 -10.02 -3.21
C PRO A 466 3.43 -11.34 -3.37
N GLY A 467 3.88 -12.19 -4.29
CA GLY A 467 3.29 -13.53 -4.50
C GLY A 467 3.61 -14.53 -3.39
N ASN A 468 4.60 -14.23 -2.54
CA ASN A 468 4.92 -15.06 -1.38
C ASN A 468 3.81 -14.94 -0.32
N PRO A 469 3.22 -16.06 0.17
CA PRO A 469 2.05 -16.01 1.05
C PRO A 469 2.25 -15.20 2.34
N LEU A 470 3.33 -15.44 3.08
CA LEU A 470 3.57 -14.69 4.32
C LEU A 470 3.85 -13.21 4.04
N ALA A 471 4.55 -12.89 2.95
CA ALA A 471 4.78 -11.52 2.52
C ALA A 471 3.48 -10.80 2.14
N ALA A 472 2.55 -11.47 1.46
CA ALA A 472 1.24 -10.94 1.11
C ALA A 472 0.42 -10.62 2.36
N VAL A 473 0.33 -11.55 3.32
CA VAL A 473 -0.35 -11.32 4.61
C VAL A 473 0.31 -10.19 5.39
N ALA A 474 1.64 -10.21 5.55
CA ALA A 474 2.39 -9.19 6.26
C ALA A 474 2.15 -7.78 5.69
N THR A 475 2.20 -7.66 4.36
CA THR A 475 1.94 -6.38 3.67
C THR A 475 0.49 -5.95 3.82
N THR A 476 -0.45 -6.88 3.73
CA THR A 476 -1.89 -6.61 3.90
C THR A 476 -2.16 -6.06 5.31
N MET A 477 -1.65 -6.73 6.34
CA MET A 477 -1.80 -6.32 7.74
C MET A 477 -1.09 -4.99 8.03
N LEU A 478 -0.04 -4.64 7.29
CA LEU A 478 0.70 -3.39 7.47
C LEU A 478 0.03 -2.20 6.78
N ILE A 479 -0.32 -2.34 5.49
CA ILE A 479 -0.68 -1.20 4.62
C ILE A 479 -2.20 -1.01 4.52
N THR A 480 -2.99 -2.09 4.51
CA THR A 480 -4.45 -1.99 4.35
C THR A 480 -5.11 -1.13 5.41
N PRO A 481 -4.74 -1.20 6.71
CA PRO A 481 -5.33 -0.30 7.72
C PRO A 481 -5.12 1.17 7.40
N ALA A 482 -3.97 1.56 6.84
CA ALA A 482 -3.68 2.93 6.44
C ALA A 482 -4.51 3.36 5.22
N ILE A 483 -4.75 2.45 4.26
CA ILE A 483 -5.64 2.69 3.12
C ILE A 483 -7.08 2.90 3.62
N VAL A 484 -7.57 2.01 4.50
CA VAL A 484 -8.92 2.12 5.09
C VAL A 484 -9.06 3.38 5.93
N ASP A 485 -8.03 3.75 6.71
CA ASP A 485 -8.00 5.00 7.47
C ASP A 485 -8.20 6.21 6.55
N ALA A 486 -7.44 6.26 5.46
CA ALA A 486 -7.49 7.37 4.51
C ALA A 486 -8.84 7.45 3.79
N LEU A 487 -9.27 6.34 3.18
CA LEU A 487 -10.55 6.25 2.44
C LEU A 487 -11.76 6.56 3.33
N THR A 488 -11.71 6.25 4.62
CA THR A 488 -12.84 6.48 5.52
C THR A 488 -12.68 7.71 6.41
N ALA A 489 -11.57 8.45 6.29
CA ALA A 489 -11.16 9.53 7.20
C ALA A 489 -11.23 9.08 8.68
N ARG A 490 -10.91 7.82 8.95
CA ARG A 490 -10.93 7.25 10.30
C ARG A 490 -9.77 7.81 11.10
N ARG A 491 -10.03 8.15 12.37
CA ARG A 491 -8.98 8.46 13.34
C ARG A 491 -8.16 7.20 13.59
N THR A 492 -6.89 7.24 13.17
CA THR A 492 -5.97 6.12 13.33
C THR A 492 -5.84 5.75 14.81
N PRO A 493 -6.17 4.50 15.20
CA PRO A 493 -5.97 4.06 16.58
C PRO A 493 -4.47 3.99 16.89
N PRO A 494 -4.07 4.15 18.17
CA PRO A 494 -2.67 3.94 18.55
C PRO A 494 -2.25 2.49 18.24
N PRO A 495 -0.99 2.26 17.85
CA PRO A 495 -0.50 0.91 17.55
C PRO A 495 -0.59 0.03 18.79
N LEU A 496 -0.93 -1.25 18.59
CA LEU A 496 -0.84 -2.23 19.66
C LEU A 496 0.64 -2.55 19.91
N LEU A 497 1.12 -2.26 21.11
CA LEU A 497 2.52 -2.50 21.47
C LEU A 497 2.66 -3.75 22.34
N GLY A 498 3.72 -4.53 22.10
CA GLY A 498 4.09 -5.69 22.89
C GLY A 498 5.59 -5.76 23.14
N GLN A 499 5.99 -6.38 24.26
CA GLN A 499 7.40 -6.66 24.52
C GLN A 499 7.76 -8.05 24.02
N LEU A 500 8.86 -8.15 23.27
CA LEU A 500 9.41 -9.44 22.88
C LEU A 500 10.18 -10.08 24.06
N THR A 501 10.27 -11.41 24.06
CA THR A 501 11.19 -12.12 24.97
C THR A 501 12.65 -11.72 24.66
N PRO A 502 13.58 -11.75 25.64
CA PRO A 502 14.95 -11.26 25.44
C PRO A 502 15.70 -11.89 24.26
N ASP A 503 15.42 -13.16 23.95
CA ASP A 503 16.00 -13.94 22.85
C ASP A 503 15.30 -13.74 21.49
N SER A 504 14.21 -12.96 21.46
CA SER A 504 13.39 -12.73 20.26
C SER A 504 13.71 -11.43 19.51
N TYR A 505 14.60 -10.58 20.03
CA TYR A 505 15.01 -9.35 19.34
C TYR A 505 15.94 -9.69 18.18
N LEU A 506 15.55 -9.25 16.97
CA LEU A 506 16.29 -9.51 15.75
C LEU A 506 17.19 -8.31 15.43
N ASP A 507 18.50 -8.53 15.40
CA ASP A 507 19.44 -7.56 14.86
C ASP A 507 19.33 -7.56 13.32
N SER A 508 18.84 -6.46 12.76
CA SER A 508 18.62 -6.34 11.32
C SER A 508 18.68 -4.88 10.88
N PRO A 509 19.39 -4.57 9.76
CA PRO A 509 19.42 -3.22 9.21
C PRO A 509 18.10 -2.83 8.52
N VAL A 510 17.16 -3.76 8.38
CA VAL A 510 15.83 -3.55 7.78
C VAL A 510 14.74 -3.93 8.77
N GLY A 511 13.56 -3.31 8.67
CA GLY A 511 12.43 -3.71 9.50
C GLY A 511 12.03 -5.17 9.25
N ARG A 512 11.63 -5.89 10.29
CA ARG A 512 11.22 -7.30 10.21
C ARG A 512 9.77 -7.45 10.60
N ILE A 513 8.99 -8.12 9.76
CA ILE A 513 7.63 -8.56 10.11
C ILE A 513 7.70 -10.06 10.33
N VAL A 514 7.47 -10.50 11.57
CA VAL A 514 7.66 -11.91 11.95
C VAL A 514 6.46 -12.43 12.74
N PRO A 515 6.03 -13.69 12.53
CA PRO A 515 5.03 -14.30 13.39
C PRO A 515 5.49 -14.31 14.84
N VAL A 516 4.59 -13.94 15.75
CA VAL A 516 4.84 -14.03 17.20
C VAL A 516 3.71 -14.78 17.92
N GLN A 517 4.12 -15.59 18.89
CA GLN A 517 3.22 -16.29 19.78
C GLN A 517 3.24 -15.62 21.15
N ARG A 518 2.07 -15.49 21.79
CA ARG A 518 1.99 -14.96 23.14
C ARG A 518 2.63 -15.91 24.17
N ASP A 519 3.52 -15.36 24.99
CA ASP A 519 4.20 -16.03 26.11
C ASP A 519 3.96 -15.25 27.40
N GLY A 520 2.81 -15.51 28.04
CA GLY A 520 2.34 -14.74 29.19
C GLY A 520 2.06 -13.27 28.83
N MET A 521 2.90 -12.37 29.33
CA MET A 521 2.86 -10.93 29.05
C MET A 521 3.80 -10.50 27.92
N GLN A 522 4.66 -11.41 27.45
CA GLN A 522 5.64 -11.16 26.40
C GLN A 522 5.26 -11.92 25.12
N TRP A 523 6.04 -11.69 24.06
CA TRP A 523 5.84 -12.25 22.73
C TRP A 523 7.11 -12.94 22.27
N ARG A 524 7.00 -14.19 21.86
CA ARG A 524 8.12 -14.99 21.38
C ARG A 524 8.13 -15.03 19.86
N VAL A 525 9.29 -14.75 19.26
CA VAL A 525 9.55 -14.90 17.83
C VAL A 525 10.04 -16.32 17.58
N HIS A 526 9.48 -16.99 16.57
CA HIS A 526 10.04 -18.25 16.09
C HIS A 526 11.20 -17.99 15.11
N SER A 527 12.37 -18.56 15.38
CA SER A 527 13.60 -18.33 14.62
C SER A 527 13.59 -18.89 13.19
N ASN A 528 12.79 -19.93 12.92
CA ASN A 528 12.63 -20.52 11.59
C ASN A 528 11.31 -20.09 10.93
N VAL A 529 11.31 -18.89 10.34
CA VAL A 529 10.15 -18.36 9.60
C VAL A 529 10.22 -18.85 8.15
N HIS A 530 9.36 -19.81 7.80
CA HIS A 530 9.18 -20.22 6.41
C HIS A 530 8.14 -19.32 5.75
N THR A 531 8.54 -18.59 4.72
CA THR A 531 7.69 -17.58 4.08
C THR A 531 6.81 -18.17 2.96
N ALA A 532 7.16 -19.35 2.44
CA ALA A 532 6.51 -19.96 1.27
C ALA A 532 5.07 -20.46 1.53
N HIS A 533 4.65 -20.53 2.79
CA HIS A 533 3.33 -20.97 3.22
C HIS A 533 2.96 -20.33 4.56
N LEU A 534 1.70 -20.47 4.99
CA LEU A 534 1.21 -19.89 6.24
C LEU A 534 1.31 -20.82 7.46
N LEU A 535 2.04 -21.95 7.39
CA LEU A 535 2.18 -22.88 8.52
C LEU A 535 2.62 -22.20 9.82
N ASN A 536 3.57 -21.25 9.72
CA ASN A 536 4.04 -20.49 10.88
C ASN A 536 3.03 -19.47 11.43
N LEU A 537 1.80 -19.39 10.88
CA LEU A 537 0.72 -18.57 11.43
C LEU A 537 -0.32 -19.39 12.19
N VAL A 538 -0.31 -20.73 12.09
CA VAL A 538 -1.35 -21.60 12.67
C VAL A 538 -1.47 -21.41 14.19
N ASP A 539 -0.34 -21.36 14.89
CA ASP A 539 -0.28 -21.22 16.36
C ASP A 539 0.17 -19.83 16.83
N HIS A 540 0.08 -18.82 15.97
CA HIS A 540 0.56 -17.45 16.25
C HIS A 540 -0.60 -16.45 16.26
N ASP A 541 -0.53 -15.48 17.17
CA ASP A 541 -1.65 -14.58 17.45
C ASP A 541 -1.52 -13.24 16.73
N ALA A 542 -0.29 -12.90 16.34
CA ALA A 542 0.05 -11.65 15.70
C ALA A 542 1.31 -11.80 14.83
N LEU A 543 1.55 -10.80 13.99
CA LEU A 543 2.88 -10.49 13.47
C LEU A 543 3.47 -9.35 14.31
N ALA A 544 4.77 -9.40 14.60
CA ALA A 544 5.48 -8.26 15.19
C ALA A 544 6.21 -7.49 14.07
N LEU A 545 6.02 -6.17 14.04
CA LEU A 545 6.82 -5.23 13.26
C LEU A 545 8.00 -4.76 14.14
N ILE A 546 9.15 -5.36 13.90
CA ILE A 546 10.41 -5.04 14.59
C ILE A 546 11.16 -3.99 13.75
N PRO A 547 11.42 -2.78 14.27
CA PRO A 547 12.14 -1.74 13.54
C PRO A 547 13.61 -2.13 13.31
N PRO A 548 14.28 -1.53 12.30
CA PRO A 548 15.70 -1.75 12.09
C PRO A 548 16.50 -1.32 13.33
N ASN A 549 17.54 -2.07 13.67
CA ASN A 549 18.44 -1.80 14.81
C ASN A 549 17.69 -1.61 16.14
N VAL A 550 16.64 -2.39 16.39
CA VAL A 550 15.85 -2.30 17.62
C VAL A 550 16.71 -2.54 18.86
N THR A 551 16.52 -1.73 19.90
CA THR A 551 17.17 -1.96 21.19
C THR A 551 16.44 -3.08 21.95
N PRO A 552 17.12 -4.13 22.44
CA PRO A 552 16.49 -5.15 23.26
C PRO A 552 15.75 -4.57 24.46
N GLY A 553 14.52 -5.03 24.69
CA GLY A 553 13.61 -4.54 25.72
C GLY A 553 12.66 -3.42 25.25
N ALA A 554 12.88 -2.82 24.08
CA ALA A 554 11.94 -1.86 23.52
C ALA A 554 10.65 -2.55 23.05
N PRO A 555 9.45 -1.98 23.32
CA PRO A 555 8.22 -2.52 22.78
C PRO A 555 8.20 -2.42 21.24
N VAL A 556 7.62 -3.42 20.60
CA VAL A 556 7.42 -3.49 19.15
C VAL A 556 5.93 -3.42 18.83
N GLU A 557 5.60 -2.99 17.62
CA GLU A 557 4.22 -2.98 17.15
C GLU A 557 3.77 -4.42 16.82
N LEU A 558 2.54 -4.74 17.21
CA LEU A 558 1.87 -6.00 16.94
C LEU A 558 0.75 -5.76 15.92
N LEU A 559 0.69 -6.63 14.92
CA LEU A 559 -0.35 -6.71 13.90
C LEU A 559 -1.18 -7.96 14.19
N PRO A 560 -2.31 -7.87 14.90
CA PRO A 560 -3.10 -9.02 15.32
C PRO A 560 -3.63 -9.81 14.12
N LEU A 561 -3.51 -11.13 14.16
CA LEU A 561 -4.06 -11.99 13.11
C LEU A 561 -5.54 -12.29 13.39
N PRO A 562 -6.42 -12.30 12.37
CA PRO A 562 -7.78 -12.77 12.54
C PRO A 562 -7.80 -14.25 12.93
N ARG A 563 -8.73 -14.62 13.83
CA ARG A 563 -8.94 -15.99 14.29
C ARG A 563 -10.34 -16.48 13.97
#